data_AF-A0A034VEP1-F1
#
_entry.id   AF-A0A034VEP1-F1
#
_cell.length_a   1.000
_cell.length_b   1.000
_cell.length_c   1.000
_cell.angle_alpha   90.00
_cell.angle_beta   90.00
_cell.angle_gamma   90.00
#
_symmetry.space_group_name_H-M   'P 1'
#
loop_
_entity.id
_entity.type
_entity.pdbx_description
1 polymer ?
#
loop_
_entity_poly.entity_id
_entity_poly.type
_entity_poly.pdbx_seq_one_letter_code
_entity_poly.pdbx_strand_id
1 'polypeptide(L)'
;MTSTVDRIQQFMALLYESCYHMMGSAGPSLGRDLYQLQGIADALINSVFASLEDVPDYRLRPIVRVFFKPFVYSCPPAFYDSVLVPIFAHLAPFMCYHLMQRWTYISSLYESGQLNEESNDTQEVLEDMLNRSLTREYLDVLKIALVGAGTDGVHAAANITDVAMEPEEHSMDGTTQSRAAQSALLSDIISDLGAKLLRNDATSNYILMTLMAALSWQDGACSMKAVNVIAPVMRFLATSEIQLMDQNKATTAFQAVLQGLQVHGMHDANQAGLITLGVQFYELLRPKFPILSELLRNIPNVNAADIQKFDEKVSVAPLKGNKVDKAKKDLFKKMTARLVGRSVNQMFSRQIEILNLPPMQTRAPKPNTDIVDITQNSGITQLFRTEK
;
A
#
# COMPACT_ATOMS: atom_id res chain seq x y z
N MET A 1 -0.95 -17.66 -38.69
CA MET A 1 -0.14 -16.48 -39.06
C MET A 1 -0.52 -15.38 -38.10
N THR A 2 0.44 -14.78 -37.39
CA THR A 2 0.18 -13.63 -36.52
C THR A 2 -0.30 -12.45 -37.36
N SER A 3 -1.30 -11.72 -36.86
CA SER A 3 -1.85 -10.58 -37.58
C SER A 3 -0.80 -9.46 -37.68
N THR A 4 -0.96 -8.52 -38.62
CA THR A 4 -0.09 -7.32 -38.65
C THR A 4 -0.22 -6.51 -37.37
N VAL A 5 -1.41 -6.47 -36.77
CA VAL A 5 -1.65 -5.80 -35.49
C VAL A 5 -0.85 -6.46 -34.37
N ASP A 6 -0.89 -7.79 -34.28
CA ASP A 6 -0.16 -8.54 -33.24
C ASP A 6 1.34 -8.31 -33.35
N ARG A 7 1.87 -8.25 -34.58
CA ARG A 7 3.29 -7.97 -34.82
C ARG A 7 3.69 -6.56 -34.37
N ILE A 8 2.86 -5.55 -34.64
CA ILE A 8 3.11 -4.17 -34.21
C ILE A 8 3.00 -4.06 -32.68
N GLN A 9 1.99 -4.67 -32.07
CA GLN A 9 1.83 -4.70 -30.62
C GLN A 9 3.03 -5.35 -29.93
N GLN A 10 3.49 -6.49 -30.44
CA GLN A 10 4.68 -7.16 -29.94
C GLN A 10 5.94 -6.31 -30.10
N PHE A 11 6.13 -5.69 -31.26
CA PHE A 11 7.26 -4.78 -31.50
C PHE A 11 7.26 -3.61 -30.51
N MET A 12 6.13 -2.95 -30.32
CA MET A 12 6.00 -1.82 -29.40
C MET A 12 6.15 -2.23 -27.92
N ALA A 13 5.74 -3.44 -27.56
CA ALA A 13 6.00 -4.00 -26.23
C ALA A 13 7.50 -4.23 -26.01
N LEU A 14 8.15 -4.95 -26.92
CA LEU A 14 9.57 -5.28 -26.84
C LEU A 14 10.47 -4.04 -26.84
N LEU A 15 10.18 -3.06 -27.71
CA LEU A 15 10.96 -1.83 -27.79
C LEU A 15 10.91 -1.06 -26.47
N TYR A 16 9.70 -0.90 -25.92
CA TYR A 16 9.49 -0.21 -24.66
C TYR A 16 10.21 -0.89 -23.49
N GLU A 17 10.03 -2.20 -23.34
CA GLU A 17 10.70 -2.97 -22.28
C GLU A 17 12.22 -2.90 -22.42
N SER A 18 12.74 -3.05 -23.65
CA SER A 18 14.18 -2.98 -23.92
C SER A 18 14.77 -1.61 -23.55
N CYS A 19 14.07 -0.52 -23.86
CA CYS A 19 14.48 0.82 -23.47
C CYS A 19 14.59 0.96 -21.94
N TYR A 20 13.58 0.53 -21.19
CA TYR A 20 13.61 0.65 -19.72
C TYR A 20 14.60 -0.30 -19.06
N HIS A 21 14.85 -1.49 -19.64
CA HIS A 21 15.92 -2.37 -19.18
C HIS A 21 17.31 -1.74 -19.38
N MET A 22 17.55 -1.14 -20.54
CA MET A 22 18.81 -0.42 -20.80
C MET A 22 18.97 0.78 -19.87
N MET A 23 17.91 1.56 -19.63
CA MET A 23 17.98 2.67 -18.69
C MET A 23 18.15 2.21 -17.24
N GLY A 24 17.51 1.10 -16.87
CA GLY A 24 17.61 0.50 -15.54
C GLY A 24 19.01 -0.01 -15.22
N SER A 25 19.76 -0.50 -16.21
CA SER A 25 21.15 -0.90 -16.04
C SER A 25 22.13 0.27 -16.03
N ALA A 26 21.74 1.45 -16.52
CA ALA A 26 22.63 2.60 -16.63
C ALA A 26 23.13 3.09 -15.27
N GLY A 27 22.27 3.16 -14.25
CA GLY A 27 22.65 3.57 -12.89
C GLY A 27 23.77 2.70 -12.30
N PRO A 28 23.55 1.37 -12.17
CA PRO A 28 24.58 0.45 -11.68
C PRO A 28 25.85 0.39 -12.55
N SER A 29 25.71 0.53 -13.87
CA SER A 29 26.84 0.32 -14.80
C SER A 29 27.74 1.55 -14.94
N LEU A 30 27.15 2.75 -14.98
CA LEU A 30 27.87 4.01 -15.18
C LEU A 30 28.18 4.73 -13.86
N GLY A 31 27.44 4.41 -12.80
CA GLY A 31 27.62 5.00 -11.48
C GLY A 31 27.65 6.53 -11.55
N ARG A 32 28.67 7.12 -10.92
CA ARG A 32 28.87 8.57 -10.83
C ARG A 32 28.82 9.29 -12.19
N ASP A 33 29.30 8.68 -13.26
CA ASP A 33 29.39 9.33 -14.57
C ASP A 33 28.02 9.64 -15.17
N LEU A 34 26.99 8.86 -14.84
CA LEU A 34 25.61 9.14 -15.23
C LEU A 34 25.03 10.31 -14.41
N TYR A 35 25.18 10.28 -13.08
CA TYR A 35 24.53 11.24 -12.19
C TYR A 35 25.16 12.63 -12.23
N GLN A 36 26.42 12.76 -12.68
CA GLN A 36 27.08 14.05 -12.85
C GLN A 36 26.70 14.77 -14.16
N LEU A 37 25.95 14.11 -15.06
CA LEU A 37 25.48 14.74 -16.29
C LEU A 37 24.58 15.94 -15.95
N GLN A 38 24.95 17.11 -16.49
CA GLN A 38 24.18 18.33 -16.26
C GLN A 38 22.78 18.20 -16.86
N GLY A 39 21.76 18.55 -16.07
CA GLY A 39 20.36 18.49 -16.50
C GLY A 39 19.78 17.08 -16.60
N ILE A 40 20.43 16.03 -16.06
CA ILE A 40 19.91 14.66 -16.13
C ILE A 40 18.54 14.51 -15.47
N ALA A 41 18.29 15.23 -14.37
CA ALA A 41 16.99 15.23 -13.69
C ALA A 41 15.89 15.79 -14.62
N ASP A 42 16.13 16.96 -15.20
CA ASP A 42 15.19 17.61 -16.12
C ASP A 42 14.98 16.78 -17.38
N ALA A 43 16.04 16.18 -17.93
CA ALA A 43 15.95 15.31 -19.09
C ALA A 43 15.05 14.10 -18.81
N LEU A 44 15.19 13.47 -17.64
CA LEU A 44 14.34 12.34 -17.24
C LEU A 44 12.89 12.77 -16.96
N ILE A 45 12.68 13.91 -16.31
CA ILE A 45 11.35 14.47 -16.05
C ILE A 45 10.61 14.76 -17.36
N ASN A 46 11.30 15.33 -18.35
CA ASN A 46 10.72 15.69 -19.64
C ASN A 46 10.73 14.55 -20.68
N SER A 47 11.16 13.34 -20.31
CA SER A 47 11.13 12.17 -21.19
C SER A 47 10.43 10.99 -20.53
N VAL A 48 11.14 10.25 -19.67
CA VAL A 48 10.63 9.05 -19.00
C VAL A 48 9.41 9.36 -18.13
N PHE A 49 9.44 10.47 -17.41
CA PHE A 49 8.36 10.86 -16.50
C PHE A 49 7.42 11.92 -17.09
N ALA A 50 7.46 12.11 -18.41
CA ALA A 50 6.53 12.97 -19.12
C ALA A 50 5.22 12.22 -19.38
N SER A 51 4.10 12.94 -19.28
CA SER A 51 2.76 12.42 -19.63
C SER A 51 2.41 11.07 -19.00
N LEU A 52 2.81 10.84 -17.74
CA LEU A 52 2.54 9.57 -17.05
C LEU A 52 1.04 9.28 -16.89
N GLU A 53 0.20 10.33 -16.92
CA GLU A 53 -1.27 10.23 -16.88
C GLU A 53 -1.85 9.47 -18.09
N ASP A 54 -1.16 9.48 -19.23
CA ASP A 54 -1.57 8.79 -20.45
C ASP A 54 -1.01 7.35 -20.53
N VAL A 55 -0.14 6.96 -19.59
CA VAL A 55 0.55 5.67 -19.59
C VAL A 55 -0.29 4.63 -18.84
N PRO A 56 -0.67 3.50 -19.48
CA PRO A 56 -1.45 2.48 -18.79
C PRO A 56 -0.61 1.75 -17.73
N ASP A 57 -1.26 1.24 -16.68
CA ASP A 57 -0.60 0.63 -15.50
C ASP A 57 0.44 -0.45 -15.87
N TYR A 58 0.14 -1.31 -16.85
CA TYR A 58 1.05 -2.37 -17.29
C TYR A 58 2.35 -1.84 -17.91
N ARG A 59 2.35 -0.60 -18.44
CA ARG A 59 3.54 0.10 -18.94
C ARG A 59 4.21 0.93 -17.85
N LEU A 60 3.44 1.52 -16.94
CA LEU A 60 3.97 2.29 -15.82
C LEU A 60 4.83 1.43 -14.87
N ARG A 61 4.47 0.15 -14.70
CA ARG A 61 5.23 -0.80 -13.87
C ARG A 61 6.71 -0.94 -14.25
N PRO A 62 7.09 -1.22 -15.52
CA PRO A 62 8.49 -1.18 -15.96
C PRO A 62 9.23 0.12 -15.63
N ILE A 63 8.57 1.28 -15.76
CA ILE A 63 9.17 2.57 -15.39
C ILE A 63 9.57 2.57 -13.91
N VAL A 64 8.66 2.17 -13.02
CA VAL A 64 8.87 2.16 -11.57
C VAL A 64 9.88 1.08 -11.15
N ARG A 65 9.67 -0.16 -11.59
CA ARG A 65 10.42 -1.32 -11.12
C ARG A 65 11.75 -1.52 -11.84
N VAL A 66 11.75 -1.43 -13.17
CA VAL A 66 12.90 -1.81 -14.00
C VAL A 66 13.86 -0.64 -14.13
N PHE A 67 13.36 0.59 -14.26
CA PHE A 67 14.20 1.76 -14.39
C PHE A 67 14.40 2.52 -13.07
N PHE A 68 13.32 3.04 -12.47
CA PHE A 68 13.45 4.02 -11.40
C PHE A 68 14.01 3.41 -10.12
N LYS A 69 13.57 2.21 -9.74
CA LYS A 69 14.11 1.49 -8.58
C LYS A 69 15.65 1.35 -8.61
N PRO A 70 16.28 0.83 -9.69
CA PRO A 70 17.73 0.80 -9.79
C PRO A 70 18.41 2.15 -9.93
N PHE A 71 17.76 3.11 -10.58
CA PHE A 71 18.25 4.47 -10.63
C PHE A 71 18.34 5.12 -9.24
N VAL A 72 17.40 4.83 -8.34
CA VAL A 72 17.41 5.34 -6.96
C VAL A 72 18.52 4.68 -6.13
N TYR A 73 18.60 3.34 -6.10
CA TYR A 73 19.58 2.68 -5.23
C TYR A 73 21.03 2.89 -5.69
N SER A 74 21.25 3.17 -6.97
CA SER A 74 22.60 3.38 -7.53
C SER A 74 23.10 4.81 -7.42
N CYS A 75 22.25 5.75 -7.00
CA CYS A 75 22.60 7.16 -6.94
C CYS A 75 23.54 7.45 -5.76
N PRO A 76 24.74 8.00 -5.98
CA PRO A 76 25.62 8.42 -4.90
C PRO A 76 25.02 9.59 -4.10
N PRO A 77 25.27 9.68 -2.77
CA PRO A 77 24.72 10.75 -1.94
C PRO A 77 24.99 12.18 -2.41
N ALA A 78 26.12 12.40 -3.10
CA ALA A 78 26.49 13.68 -3.68
C ALA A 78 25.48 14.23 -4.71
N PHE A 79 24.60 13.39 -5.25
CA PHE A 79 23.63 13.76 -6.28
C PHE A 79 22.17 13.66 -5.82
N TYR A 80 21.92 13.42 -4.52
CA TYR A 80 20.55 13.34 -4.01
C TYR A 80 19.79 14.64 -4.24
N ASP A 81 20.36 15.79 -3.85
CA ASP A 81 19.67 17.08 -3.99
C ASP A 81 19.53 17.53 -5.44
N SER A 82 20.51 17.23 -6.31
CA SER A 82 20.50 17.67 -7.70
C SER A 82 19.76 16.75 -8.65
N VAL A 83 19.58 15.46 -8.28
CA VAL A 83 18.97 14.46 -9.17
C VAL A 83 17.72 13.83 -8.55
N LEU A 84 17.84 13.15 -7.41
CA LEU A 84 16.73 12.36 -6.88
C LEU A 84 15.63 13.22 -6.28
N VAL A 85 15.96 14.26 -5.52
CA VAL A 85 14.96 15.13 -4.89
C VAL A 85 14.05 15.80 -5.93
N PRO A 86 14.55 16.40 -7.03
CA PRO A 86 13.71 16.94 -8.10
C PRO A 86 12.82 15.88 -8.77
N ILE A 87 13.38 14.69 -9.06
CA ILE A 87 12.61 13.61 -9.70
C ILE A 87 11.49 13.12 -8.77
N PHE A 88 11.75 12.94 -7.47
CA PHE A 88 10.71 12.59 -6.51
C PHE A 88 9.68 13.72 -6.34
N ALA A 89 10.09 14.99 -6.39
CA ALA A 89 9.16 16.13 -6.32
C ALA A 89 8.18 16.14 -7.50
N HIS A 90 8.58 15.62 -8.66
CA HIS A 90 7.71 15.41 -9.81
C HIS A 90 6.86 14.13 -9.69
N LEU A 91 7.49 13.01 -9.31
CA LEU A 91 6.86 11.68 -9.38
C LEU A 91 5.96 11.35 -8.18
N ALA A 92 6.31 11.79 -6.97
CA ALA A 92 5.56 11.43 -5.76
C ALA A 92 4.12 11.96 -5.77
N PRO A 93 3.84 13.22 -6.19
CA PRO A 93 2.47 13.70 -6.35
C PRO A 93 1.66 12.86 -7.34
N PHE A 94 2.22 12.58 -8.52
CA PHE A 94 1.59 11.76 -9.54
C PHE A 94 1.22 10.38 -9.00
N MET A 95 2.19 9.65 -8.43
CA MET A 95 1.96 8.31 -7.91
C MET A 95 0.94 8.29 -6.78
N CYS A 96 0.98 9.29 -5.89
CA CYS A 96 0.00 9.41 -4.81
C CYS A 96 -1.43 9.57 -5.35
N TYR A 97 -1.63 10.50 -6.29
CA TYR A 97 -2.95 10.76 -6.87
C TYR A 97 -3.44 9.56 -7.69
N HIS A 98 -2.61 9.04 -8.59
CA HIS A 98 -2.93 7.90 -9.45
C HIS A 98 -3.36 6.69 -8.64
N LEU A 99 -2.56 6.27 -7.66
CA LEU A 99 -2.87 5.12 -6.82
C LEU A 99 -4.14 5.37 -5.99
N MET A 100 -4.33 6.58 -5.43
CA MET A 100 -5.55 6.89 -4.67
C MET A 100 -6.80 6.73 -5.53
N GLN A 101 -6.78 7.24 -6.77
CA GLN A 101 -7.88 7.11 -7.71
C GLN A 101 -8.15 5.67 -8.10
N ARG A 102 -7.11 4.91 -8.47
CA ARG A 102 -7.24 3.50 -8.86
C ARG A 102 -7.78 2.65 -7.72
N TRP A 103 -7.29 2.85 -6.50
CA TRP A 103 -7.81 2.16 -5.32
C TRP A 103 -9.24 2.56 -4.96
N THR A 104 -9.63 3.82 -5.15
CA THR A 104 -11.03 4.26 -4.98
C THR A 104 -11.94 3.56 -5.99
N TYR A 105 -11.53 3.52 -7.26
CA TYR A 105 -12.26 2.84 -8.32
C TYR A 105 -12.40 1.33 -8.04
N ILE A 106 -11.31 0.63 -7.78
CA ILE A 106 -11.32 -0.82 -7.47
C ILE A 106 -12.19 -1.10 -6.24
N SER A 107 -12.12 -0.27 -5.20
CA SER A 107 -12.97 -0.45 -4.02
C SER A 107 -14.45 -0.31 -4.37
N SER A 108 -14.80 0.62 -5.25
CA SER A 108 -16.19 0.78 -5.72
C SER A 108 -16.70 -0.43 -6.51
N LEU A 109 -15.83 -1.13 -7.25
CA LEU A 109 -16.20 -2.35 -7.98
C LEU A 109 -16.48 -3.52 -7.03
N TYR A 110 -15.71 -3.65 -5.95
CA TYR A 110 -15.98 -4.63 -4.89
C TYR A 110 -17.28 -4.31 -4.16
N GLU A 111 -17.55 -3.03 -3.88
CA GLU A 111 -18.76 -2.59 -3.19
C GLU A 111 -20.03 -2.75 -4.04
N SER A 112 -19.93 -2.55 -5.35
CA SER A 112 -21.03 -2.75 -6.30
C SER A 112 -21.27 -4.24 -6.63
N GLY A 113 -20.34 -5.11 -6.26
CA GLY A 113 -20.37 -6.54 -6.58
C GLY A 113 -20.01 -6.87 -8.02
N GLN A 114 -19.56 -5.88 -8.81
CA GLN A 114 -19.04 -6.07 -10.18
C GLN A 114 -17.75 -6.90 -10.18
N LEU A 115 -16.93 -6.71 -9.14
CA LEU A 115 -15.71 -7.48 -8.91
C LEU A 115 -15.90 -8.35 -7.65
N ASN A 116 -16.02 -9.66 -7.88
CA ASN A 116 -16.17 -10.68 -6.84
C ASN A 116 -15.43 -11.97 -7.25
N GLU A 117 -15.42 -12.98 -6.39
CA GLU A 117 -14.71 -14.26 -6.66
C GLU A 117 -15.26 -15.02 -7.88
N GLU A 118 -16.47 -14.72 -8.32
CA GLU A 118 -17.15 -15.31 -9.48
C GLU A 118 -17.13 -14.38 -10.71
N SER A 119 -16.39 -13.26 -10.66
CA SER A 119 -16.39 -12.29 -11.76
C SER A 119 -15.74 -12.91 -13.00
N ASN A 120 -16.54 -13.00 -14.06
CA ASN A 120 -16.09 -13.41 -15.39
C ASN A 120 -15.50 -12.24 -16.19
N ASP A 121 -15.49 -11.02 -15.63
CA ASP A 121 -14.89 -9.86 -16.29
C ASP A 121 -13.37 -9.88 -16.12
N THR A 122 -12.71 -10.49 -17.11
CA THR A 122 -11.26 -10.58 -17.16
C THR A 122 -10.56 -9.22 -17.17
N GLN A 123 -11.22 -8.14 -17.62
CA GLN A 123 -10.58 -6.84 -17.71
C GLN A 123 -10.46 -6.19 -16.33
N GLU A 124 -11.54 -6.13 -15.56
CA GLU A 124 -11.52 -5.51 -14.22
C GLU A 124 -10.59 -6.27 -13.26
N VAL A 125 -10.55 -7.60 -13.38
CA VAL A 125 -9.61 -8.46 -12.62
C VAL A 125 -8.15 -8.16 -12.99
N LEU A 126 -7.85 -7.99 -14.28
CA LEU A 126 -6.51 -7.61 -14.74
C LEU A 126 -6.12 -6.22 -14.23
N GLU A 127 -7.05 -5.27 -14.24
CA GLU A 127 -6.84 -3.92 -13.73
C GLU A 127 -6.52 -3.91 -12.22
N ASP A 128 -7.26 -4.66 -11.41
CA ASP A 128 -6.98 -4.82 -9.98
C ASP A 128 -5.59 -5.44 -9.75
N MET A 129 -5.27 -6.52 -10.46
CA MET A 129 -3.96 -7.19 -10.36
C MET A 129 -2.80 -6.25 -10.71
N LEU A 130 -2.96 -5.44 -11.76
CA LEU A 130 -1.97 -4.45 -12.18
C LEU A 130 -1.80 -3.34 -11.15
N ASN A 131 -2.90 -2.80 -10.61
CA ASN A 131 -2.86 -1.76 -9.59
C ASN A 131 -2.16 -2.25 -8.31
N ARG A 132 -2.48 -3.47 -7.84
CA ARG A 132 -1.80 -4.10 -6.69
C ARG A 132 -0.31 -4.24 -6.94
N SER A 133 0.07 -4.73 -8.12
CA SER A 133 1.48 -4.92 -8.49
C SER A 133 2.25 -3.59 -8.54
N LEU A 134 1.67 -2.59 -9.19
CA LEU A 134 2.24 -1.24 -9.27
C LEU A 134 2.41 -0.63 -7.87
N THR A 135 1.39 -0.74 -7.01
CA THR A 135 1.45 -0.25 -5.63
C THR A 135 2.62 -0.89 -4.88
N ARG A 136 2.75 -2.23 -4.92
CA ARG A 136 3.83 -2.96 -4.25
C ARG A 136 5.21 -2.58 -4.77
N GLU A 137 5.34 -2.32 -6.07
CA GLU A 137 6.60 -1.92 -6.71
C GLU A 137 6.99 -0.50 -6.32
N TYR A 138 6.03 0.43 -6.25
CA TYR A 138 6.27 1.79 -5.79
C TYR A 138 6.63 1.84 -4.30
N LEU A 139 5.97 1.05 -3.46
CA LEU A 139 6.33 0.93 -2.04
C LEU A 139 7.77 0.42 -1.84
N ASP A 140 8.28 -0.43 -2.73
CA ASP A 140 9.69 -0.84 -2.69
C ASP A 140 10.64 0.30 -3.04
N VAL A 141 10.27 1.15 -4.00
CA VAL A 141 11.03 2.35 -4.33
C VAL A 141 11.07 3.30 -3.13
N LEU A 142 9.92 3.56 -2.50
CA LEU A 142 9.85 4.39 -1.30
C LEU A 142 10.69 3.79 -0.15
N LYS A 143 10.65 2.48 0.05
CA LYS A 143 11.48 1.80 1.05
C LYS A 143 12.97 2.06 0.81
N ILE A 144 13.44 1.86 -0.41
CA ILE A 144 14.85 2.11 -0.78
C ILE A 144 15.20 3.57 -0.58
N ALA A 145 14.34 4.49 -1.01
CA ALA A 145 14.62 5.92 -0.91
C ALA A 145 14.66 6.41 0.54
N LEU A 146 13.72 5.95 1.38
CA LEU A 146 13.51 6.46 2.73
C LEU A 146 14.43 5.82 3.77
N VAL A 147 14.78 4.55 3.60
CA VAL A 147 15.48 3.74 4.61
C VAL A 147 16.82 3.22 4.09
N GLY A 148 17.05 3.30 2.77
CA GLY A 148 18.28 2.89 2.11
C GLY A 148 18.26 1.42 1.67
N ALA A 149 19.08 1.13 0.67
CA ALA A 149 19.62 -0.21 0.46
C ALA A 149 20.86 -0.31 1.36
N GLY A 150 20.79 -1.03 2.50
CA GLY A 150 21.88 -1.31 3.44
C GLY A 150 23.28 -1.15 2.82
N THR A 151 24.00 -0.15 3.30
CA THR A 151 25.08 0.57 2.60
C THR A 151 26.41 -0.18 2.47
N ASP A 152 26.47 -1.48 2.74
CA ASP A 152 27.74 -2.26 2.68
C ASP A 152 27.99 -2.96 1.32
N GLY A 153 27.22 -2.63 0.29
CA GLY A 153 27.37 -3.20 -1.05
C GLY A 153 28.54 -2.66 -1.88
N VAL A 154 29.18 -1.56 -1.47
CA VAL A 154 30.16 -0.85 -2.32
C VAL A 154 31.58 -1.43 -2.24
N HIS A 155 31.92 -2.20 -1.20
CA HIS A 155 33.28 -2.75 -1.03
C HIS A 155 33.43 -4.25 -1.32
N ALA A 156 32.33 -4.99 -1.50
CA ALA A 156 32.40 -6.45 -1.74
C ALA A 156 32.44 -6.84 -3.22
N ALA A 157 32.08 -5.94 -4.13
CA ALA A 157 32.07 -6.23 -5.58
C ALA A 157 33.47 -6.28 -6.22
N ALA A 158 34.53 -5.91 -5.48
CA ALA A 158 35.89 -5.87 -5.99
C ALA A 158 36.69 -7.17 -5.80
N ASN A 159 36.22 -8.15 -5.01
CA ASN A 159 36.98 -9.37 -4.69
C ASN A 159 36.13 -10.64 -4.77
N ILE A 160 35.78 -11.09 -5.98
CA ILE A 160 35.29 -12.46 -6.17
C ILE A 160 36.16 -13.16 -7.20
N THR A 161 37.31 -13.65 -6.72
CA THR A 161 37.98 -14.84 -7.23
C THR A 161 38.06 -15.83 -6.08
N ASP A 162 37.05 -16.67 -5.90
CA ASP A 162 37.31 -18.11 -5.70
C ASP A 162 36.00 -18.92 -5.78
N VAL A 163 36.16 -20.11 -6.33
CA VAL A 163 35.12 -21.07 -6.67
C VAL A 163 34.85 -21.99 -5.48
N ALA A 164 33.58 -22.23 -5.14
CA ALA A 164 33.16 -23.48 -4.52
C ALA A 164 31.69 -23.76 -4.85
N MET A 165 31.48 -24.85 -5.59
CA MET A 165 30.19 -25.38 -6.00
C MET A 165 29.44 -25.99 -4.82
N GLU A 166 28.11 -25.83 -4.76
CA GLU A 166 27.17 -26.89 -4.38
C GLU A 166 25.85 -26.74 -5.16
N PRO A 167 25.13 -27.86 -5.43
CA PRO A 167 24.24 -28.00 -6.58
C PRO A 167 22.78 -27.56 -6.31
N GLU A 168 22.12 -27.27 -7.43
CA GLU A 168 20.80 -26.69 -7.62
C GLU A 168 19.62 -27.58 -7.17
N GLU A 169 18.49 -26.95 -6.80
CA GLU A 169 17.16 -27.47 -7.15
C GLU A 169 16.27 -26.31 -7.67
N HIS A 170 15.45 -26.65 -8.66
CA HIS A 170 14.94 -25.79 -9.72
C HIS A 170 13.93 -24.71 -9.32
N SER A 171 14.19 -23.47 -9.75
CA SER A 171 13.15 -22.55 -10.28
C SER A 171 13.81 -21.50 -11.18
N MET A 172 13.48 -21.53 -12.48
CA MET A 172 13.86 -20.49 -13.43
C MET A 172 13.01 -19.24 -13.17
N ASP A 173 13.61 -18.26 -12.52
CA ASP A 173 13.55 -16.81 -12.79
C ASP A 173 13.78 -16.05 -11.47
N GLY A 174 15.05 -15.78 -11.18
CA GLY A 174 15.46 -15.18 -9.92
C GLY A 174 16.83 -14.54 -10.06
N THR A 175 16.85 -13.25 -10.33
CA THR A 175 18.05 -12.43 -10.13
C THR A 175 18.54 -12.66 -8.71
N THR A 176 19.76 -13.16 -8.55
CA THR A 176 20.39 -13.49 -7.28
C THR A 176 20.54 -12.23 -6.41
N GLN A 177 19.55 -11.99 -5.54
CA GLN A 177 19.59 -10.90 -4.58
C GLN A 177 20.59 -11.24 -3.48
N SER A 178 21.67 -10.46 -3.38
CA SER A 178 22.71 -10.59 -2.34
C SER A 178 22.14 -10.44 -0.92
N ARG A 179 22.71 -11.17 0.06
CA ARG A 179 22.40 -11.06 1.52
C ARG A 179 22.44 -9.62 2.06
N ALA A 180 23.20 -8.71 1.43
CA ALA A 180 23.26 -7.31 1.82
C ALA A 180 21.95 -6.55 1.49
N ALA A 181 21.32 -6.85 0.34
CA ALA A 181 20.01 -6.32 -0.02
C ALA A 181 18.91 -6.85 0.92
N GLN A 182 19.12 -8.00 1.56
CA GLN A 182 18.21 -8.55 2.57
C GLN A 182 18.33 -7.82 3.92
N SER A 183 19.53 -7.36 4.32
CA SER A 183 19.72 -6.59 5.57
C SER A 183 19.21 -5.14 5.46
N ALA A 184 19.29 -4.55 4.28
CA ALA A 184 18.66 -3.26 3.94
C ALA A 184 17.15 -3.22 4.26
N LEU A 185 16.47 -4.35 4.01
CA LEU A 185 15.04 -4.47 4.18
C LEU A 185 14.62 -4.44 5.66
N LEU A 186 15.57 -4.41 6.60
CA LEU A 186 15.37 -4.48 8.05
C LEU A 186 15.84 -3.22 8.79
N SER A 187 16.35 -2.19 8.09
CA SER A 187 16.78 -0.95 8.75
C SER A 187 15.58 -0.16 9.27
N ASP A 188 15.63 0.23 10.55
CA ASP A 188 14.61 1.04 11.24
C ASP A 188 14.96 2.55 11.22
N ILE A 189 15.93 2.97 10.40
CA ILE A 189 16.50 4.31 10.41
C ILE A 189 16.29 4.98 9.05
N ILE A 190 15.87 6.24 9.07
CA ILE A 190 15.74 7.06 7.86
C ILE A 190 17.13 7.37 7.27
N SER A 191 17.30 7.13 5.97
CA SER A 191 18.51 7.42 5.22
C SER A 191 18.71 8.93 5.00
N ASP A 192 19.88 9.36 4.53
CA ASP A 192 20.12 10.76 4.17
C ASP A 192 19.15 11.24 3.07
N LEU A 193 18.96 10.43 2.01
CA LEU A 193 17.95 10.70 0.99
C LEU A 193 16.55 10.78 1.59
N GLY A 194 16.19 9.85 2.46
CA GLY A 194 14.89 9.84 3.13
C GLY A 194 14.65 11.10 3.93
N ALA A 195 15.68 11.58 4.66
CA ALA A 195 15.61 12.81 5.42
C ALA A 195 15.42 14.04 4.52
N LYS A 196 16.07 14.08 3.35
CA LYS A 196 15.90 15.14 2.34
C LYS A 196 14.48 15.14 1.77
N LEU A 197 13.94 13.96 1.41
CA LEU A 197 12.58 13.81 0.88
C LEU A 197 11.51 14.15 1.92
N LEU A 198 11.70 13.80 3.18
CA LEU A 198 10.72 14.08 4.24
C LEU A 198 10.73 15.53 4.71
N ARG A 199 11.82 16.27 4.45
CA ARG A 199 11.92 17.72 4.72
C ARG A 199 11.48 18.60 3.55
N ASN A 200 11.32 18.03 2.36
CA ASN A 200 10.86 18.77 1.19
C ASN A 200 9.33 18.70 1.07
N ASP A 201 8.68 19.87 1.06
CA ASP A 201 7.21 19.99 1.00
C ASP A 201 6.61 19.42 -0.29
N ALA A 202 7.37 19.43 -1.39
CA ALA A 202 6.93 18.87 -2.67
C ALA A 202 6.85 17.34 -2.67
N THR A 203 7.46 16.66 -1.69
CA THR A 203 7.52 15.19 -1.61
C THR A 203 6.87 14.64 -0.34
N SER A 204 7.12 15.26 0.81
CA SER A 204 6.85 14.71 2.13
C SER A 204 5.37 14.34 2.32
N ASN A 205 4.44 15.25 1.99
CA ASN A 205 3.01 15.02 2.16
C ASN A 205 2.51 13.87 1.27
N TYR A 206 2.93 13.80 0.01
CA TYR A 206 2.50 12.77 -0.93
C TYR A 206 3.04 11.39 -0.56
N ILE A 207 4.29 11.31 -0.09
CA ILE A 207 4.89 10.09 0.43
C ILE A 207 4.11 9.61 1.66
N LEU A 208 3.85 10.51 2.62
CA LEU A 208 3.13 10.16 3.84
C LEU A 208 1.69 9.72 3.54
N MET A 209 0.97 10.44 2.67
CA MET A 209 -0.38 10.08 2.23
C MET A 209 -0.41 8.70 1.59
N THR A 210 0.54 8.40 0.69
CA THR A 210 0.64 7.09 0.04
C THR A 210 0.89 5.98 1.07
N LEU A 211 1.84 6.17 1.99
CA LEU A 211 2.16 5.17 3.01
C LEU A 211 0.99 4.93 3.97
N MET A 212 0.27 5.98 4.38
CA MET A 212 -0.91 5.86 5.23
C MET A 212 -2.05 5.13 4.51
N ALA A 213 -2.35 5.50 3.26
CA ALA A 213 -3.41 4.86 2.49
C ALA A 213 -3.11 3.37 2.21
N ALA A 214 -1.84 3.04 1.94
CA ALA A 214 -1.41 1.67 1.72
C ALA A 214 -1.59 0.73 2.92
N LEU A 215 -1.79 1.25 4.14
CA LEU A 215 -2.13 0.43 5.31
C LEU A 215 -3.52 -0.20 5.22
N SER A 216 -4.45 0.43 4.47
CA SER A 216 -5.87 0.08 4.44
C SER A 216 -6.42 -0.22 3.04
N TRP A 217 -5.66 0.01 1.97
CA TRP A 217 -6.04 -0.50 0.65
C TRP A 217 -6.19 -2.02 0.67
N GLN A 218 -7.11 -2.57 -0.13
CA GLN A 218 -7.54 -3.97 -0.05
C GLN A 218 -6.49 -5.00 -0.51
N ASP A 219 -5.20 -4.81 -0.19
CA ASP A 219 -4.08 -5.71 -0.42
C ASP A 219 -3.20 -5.84 0.83
N GLY A 220 -3.32 -6.97 1.52
CA GLY A 220 -2.54 -7.24 2.74
C GLY A 220 -1.02 -7.27 2.52
N ALA A 221 -0.54 -7.57 1.31
CA ALA A 221 0.90 -7.50 1.02
C ALA A 221 1.38 -6.04 0.93
N CYS A 222 0.56 -5.14 0.36
CA CYS A 222 0.82 -3.70 0.40
C CYS A 222 0.83 -3.18 1.83
N SER A 223 -0.17 -3.55 2.63
CA SER A 223 -0.26 -3.15 4.04
C SER A 223 0.99 -3.56 4.83
N MET A 224 1.45 -4.81 4.69
CA MET A 224 2.69 -5.28 5.32
C MET A 224 3.94 -4.53 4.86
N LYS A 225 4.05 -4.20 3.56
CA LYS A 225 5.16 -3.36 3.07
C LYS A 225 5.10 -1.96 3.68
N ALA A 226 3.92 -1.34 3.72
CA ALA A 226 3.72 -0.01 4.28
C ALA A 226 4.05 0.05 5.78
N VAL A 227 3.63 -0.96 6.57
CA VAL A 227 3.97 -1.08 8.01
C VAL A 227 5.48 -0.98 8.25
N ASN A 228 6.28 -1.65 7.41
CA ASN A 228 7.75 -1.67 7.55
C ASN A 228 8.42 -0.34 7.20
N VAL A 229 7.76 0.55 6.46
CA VAL A 229 8.32 1.82 5.99
C VAL A 229 7.81 3.01 6.79
N ILE A 230 6.54 3.00 7.19
CA ILE A 230 5.92 4.16 7.84
C ILE A 230 6.38 4.34 9.29
N ALA A 231 6.79 3.28 9.98
CA ALA A 231 7.32 3.36 11.35
C ALA A 231 8.55 4.27 11.48
N PRO A 232 9.65 4.08 10.71
CA PRO A 232 10.79 4.99 10.74
C PRO A 232 10.45 6.40 10.24
N VAL A 233 9.56 6.52 9.24
CA VAL A 233 9.08 7.83 8.76
C VAL A 233 8.41 8.61 9.88
N MET A 234 7.46 7.99 10.59
CA MET A 234 6.73 8.65 11.67
C MET A 234 7.66 9.06 12.81
N ARG A 235 8.64 8.21 13.17
CA ARG A 235 9.67 8.55 14.16
C ARG A 235 10.44 9.79 13.75
N PHE A 236 10.95 9.82 12.51
CA PHE A 236 11.69 10.97 11.98
C PHE A 236 10.87 12.26 12.02
N LEU A 237 9.62 12.22 11.54
CA LEU A 237 8.74 13.39 11.53
C LEU A 237 8.42 13.88 12.95
N ALA A 238 8.23 12.97 13.91
CA ALA A 238 7.88 13.32 15.28
C ALA A 238 9.07 13.80 16.13
N THR A 239 10.30 13.37 15.82
CA THR A 239 11.51 13.75 16.58
C THR A 239 12.37 14.79 15.88
N SER A 240 12.05 15.17 14.65
CA SER A 240 12.73 16.25 13.93
C SER A 240 12.66 17.56 14.73
N GLU A 241 13.78 18.30 14.76
CA GLU A 241 13.85 19.64 15.37
C GLU A 241 12.92 20.63 14.67
N ILE A 242 12.76 20.47 13.36
CA ILE A 242 11.77 21.20 12.57
C ILE A 242 10.41 20.53 12.81
N GLN A 243 9.39 21.33 13.12
CA GLN A 243 8.01 20.88 13.33
C GLN A 243 7.40 20.38 12.01
N LEU A 244 7.63 19.10 11.68
CA LEU A 244 7.08 18.44 10.50
C LEU A 244 5.75 17.72 10.78
N MET A 245 5.48 17.39 12.04
CA MET A 245 4.22 16.80 12.49
C MET A 245 3.25 17.86 13.00
N ASP A 246 1.98 17.71 12.63
CA ASP A 246 0.87 18.46 13.19
C ASP A 246 -0.22 17.51 13.67
N GLN A 247 -1.24 18.07 14.32
CA GLN A 247 -2.36 17.30 14.87
C GLN A 247 -3.13 16.52 13.78
N ASN A 248 -3.27 17.08 12.58
CA ASN A 248 -4.00 16.44 11.49
C ASN A 248 -3.23 15.22 10.99
N LYS A 249 -1.93 15.37 10.71
CA LYS A 249 -1.06 14.25 10.31
C LYS A 249 -1.04 13.14 11.36
N ALA A 250 -0.95 13.49 12.64
CA ALA A 250 -0.97 12.50 13.73
C ALA A 250 -2.31 11.75 13.79
N THR A 251 -3.43 12.48 13.66
CA THR A 251 -4.78 11.91 13.66
C THR A 251 -4.99 10.99 12.47
N THR A 252 -4.65 11.43 11.25
CA THR A 252 -4.78 10.64 10.02
C THR A 252 -3.90 9.40 10.06
N ALA A 253 -2.66 9.51 10.55
CA ALA A 253 -1.77 8.36 10.67
C ALA A 253 -2.32 7.30 11.62
N PHE A 254 -2.85 7.71 12.77
CA PHE A 254 -3.45 6.77 13.72
C PHE A 254 -4.75 6.17 13.18
N GLN A 255 -5.60 6.97 12.53
CA GLN A 255 -6.79 6.48 11.84
C GLN A 255 -6.46 5.46 10.75
N ALA A 256 -5.41 5.68 9.96
CA ALA A 256 -4.97 4.75 8.93
C ALA A 256 -4.58 3.37 9.51
N VAL A 257 -3.95 3.33 10.70
CA VAL A 257 -3.68 2.06 11.39
C VAL A 257 -4.98 1.35 11.82
N LEU A 258 -5.94 2.10 12.36
CA LEU A 258 -7.24 1.54 12.78
C LEU A 258 -8.04 1.02 11.57
N GLN A 259 -8.01 1.74 10.45
CA GLN A 259 -8.61 1.30 9.18
C GLN A 259 -7.89 0.07 8.63
N GLY A 260 -6.55 0.03 8.69
CA GLY A 260 -5.80 -1.17 8.31
C GLY A 260 -6.18 -2.39 9.15
N LEU A 261 -6.40 -2.24 10.46
CA LEU A 261 -6.89 -3.32 11.33
C LEU A 261 -8.30 -3.76 10.95
N GLN A 262 -9.13 -2.83 10.49
CA GLN A 262 -10.47 -3.14 10.02
C GLN A 262 -10.43 -4.00 8.75
N VAL A 263 -9.59 -3.64 7.78
CA VAL A 263 -9.51 -4.31 6.47
C VAL A 263 -8.73 -5.63 6.56
N HIS A 264 -7.58 -5.66 7.25
CA HIS A 264 -6.65 -6.79 7.22
C HIS A 264 -6.52 -7.54 8.54
N GLY A 265 -7.17 -7.08 9.61
CA GLY A 265 -6.98 -7.62 10.96
C GLY A 265 -7.38 -9.09 11.12
N MET A 266 -8.09 -9.67 10.13
CA MET A 266 -8.46 -11.08 10.10
C MET A 266 -7.25 -11.99 9.85
N HIS A 267 -6.20 -11.45 9.22
CA HIS A 267 -4.96 -12.16 8.94
C HIS A 267 -3.92 -11.87 10.02
N ASP A 268 -3.44 -12.92 10.70
CA ASP A 268 -2.55 -12.81 11.86
C ASP A 268 -1.29 -11.97 11.60
N ALA A 269 -0.65 -12.16 10.44
CA ALA A 269 0.57 -11.40 10.09
C ALA A 269 0.31 -9.89 9.98
N ASN A 270 -0.79 -9.52 9.31
CA ASN A 270 -1.18 -8.12 9.12
C ASN A 270 -1.60 -7.51 10.46
N GLN A 271 -2.43 -8.24 11.22
CA GLN A 271 -2.85 -7.83 12.55
C GLN A 271 -1.64 -7.59 13.45
N ALA A 272 -0.67 -8.51 13.50
CA ALA A 272 0.52 -8.37 14.35
C ALA A 272 1.36 -7.13 13.97
N GLY A 273 1.53 -6.86 12.68
CA GLY A 273 2.20 -5.67 12.17
C GLY A 273 1.49 -4.39 12.56
N LEU A 274 0.19 -4.30 12.28
CA LEU A 274 -0.64 -3.12 12.55
C LEU A 274 -0.84 -2.84 14.05
N ILE A 275 -0.95 -3.88 14.89
CA ILE A 275 -0.98 -3.73 16.36
C ILE A 275 0.35 -3.16 16.85
N THR A 276 1.47 -3.65 16.33
CA THR A 276 2.79 -3.13 16.70
C THR A 276 2.92 -1.66 16.29
N LEU A 277 2.52 -1.32 15.06
CA LEU A 277 2.56 0.03 14.54
C LEU A 277 1.65 0.98 15.32
N GLY A 278 0.42 0.56 15.67
CA GLY A 278 -0.53 1.35 16.43
C GLY A 278 -0.01 1.70 17.82
N VAL A 279 0.63 0.76 18.51
CA VAL A 279 1.28 1.05 19.79
C VAL A 279 2.44 2.02 19.61
N GLN A 280 3.30 1.84 18.59
CA GLN A 280 4.42 2.76 18.33
C GLN A 280 3.93 4.18 18.04
N PHE A 281 2.89 4.33 17.21
CA PHE A 281 2.32 5.63 16.89
C PHE A 281 1.71 6.29 18.11
N TYR A 282 0.93 5.52 18.89
CA TYR A 282 0.34 6.06 20.10
C TYR A 282 1.43 6.50 21.09
N GLU A 283 2.42 5.67 21.38
CA GLU A 283 3.53 6.00 22.28
C GLU A 283 4.31 7.25 21.85
N LEU A 284 4.58 7.37 20.55
CA LEU A 284 5.34 8.47 19.97
C LEU A 284 4.56 9.79 19.92
N LEU A 285 3.28 9.73 19.58
CA LEU A 285 2.48 10.91 19.22
C LEU A 285 1.57 11.38 20.35
N ARG A 286 1.07 10.48 21.21
CA ARG A 286 0.13 10.79 22.31
C ARG A 286 0.61 11.88 23.27
N PRO A 287 1.91 11.99 23.62
CA PRO A 287 2.40 13.06 24.49
C PRO A 287 2.24 14.46 23.87
N LYS A 288 2.35 14.55 22.54
CA LYS A 288 2.23 15.82 21.78
C LYS A 288 0.79 16.08 21.31
N PHE A 289 0.02 15.03 21.07
CA PHE A 289 -1.32 15.09 20.50
C PHE A 289 -2.32 14.30 21.35
N PRO A 290 -2.90 14.90 22.40
CA PRO A 290 -3.81 14.20 23.33
C PRO A 290 -5.09 13.64 22.68
N ILE A 291 -5.50 14.22 21.55
CA ILE A 291 -6.65 13.80 20.74
C ILE A 291 -6.63 12.33 20.34
N LEU A 292 -5.45 11.68 20.30
CA LEU A 292 -5.35 10.26 19.96
C LEU A 292 -6.11 9.35 20.95
N SER A 293 -6.26 9.77 22.20
CA SER A 293 -7.09 9.05 23.18
C SER A 293 -8.58 9.09 22.83
N GLU A 294 -9.06 10.16 22.21
CA GLU A 294 -10.45 10.29 21.75
C GLU A 294 -10.72 9.38 20.56
N LEU A 295 -9.74 9.18 19.67
CA LEU A 295 -9.85 8.23 18.57
C LEU A 295 -10.04 6.78 19.07
N LEU A 296 -9.32 6.39 20.14
CA LEU A 296 -9.54 5.09 20.78
C LEU A 296 -10.91 4.99 21.45
N ARG A 297 -11.39 6.08 22.06
CA ARG A 297 -12.72 6.14 22.68
C ARG A 297 -13.86 5.95 21.68
N ASN A 298 -13.64 6.35 20.42
CA ASN A 298 -14.63 6.16 19.35
C ASN A 298 -14.74 4.70 18.89
N ILE A 299 -13.86 3.80 19.34
CA ILE A 299 -13.97 2.37 19.01
C ILE A 299 -15.08 1.72 19.85
N PRO A 300 -16.01 0.97 19.23
CA PRO A 300 -17.11 0.33 19.96
C PRO A 300 -16.63 -0.59 21.08
N ASN A 301 -17.21 -0.45 22.27
CA ASN A 301 -16.89 -1.21 23.48
C ASN A 301 -15.51 -0.94 24.10
N VAL A 302 -14.85 0.16 23.75
CA VAL A 302 -13.68 0.65 24.48
C VAL A 302 -14.15 1.62 25.56
N ASN A 303 -13.90 1.29 26.83
CA ASN A 303 -14.25 2.16 27.94
C ASN A 303 -13.06 3.04 28.36
N ALA A 304 -13.33 4.07 29.15
CA ALA A 304 -12.30 5.02 29.61
C ALA A 304 -11.21 4.35 30.48
N ALA A 305 -11.55 3.29 31.23
CA ALA A 305 -10.59 2.59 32.09
C ALA A 305 -9.56 1.78 31.29
N ASP A 306 -9.98 1.14 30.18
CA ASP A 306 -9.06 0.44 29.28
C ASP A 306 -8.07 1.43 28.62
N ILE A 307 -8.55 2.62 28.22
CA ILE A 307 -7.69 3.69 27.67
C ILE A 307 -6.73 4.23 28.74
N GLN A 308 -7.22 4.49 29.95
CA GLN A 308 -6.39 4.96 31.05
C GLN A 308 -5.28 3.95 31.38
N LYS A 309 -5.62 2.66 31.47
CA LYS A 309 -4.65 1.59 31.68
C LYS A 309 -3.60 1.52 30.57
N PHE A 310 -4.01 1.78 29.33
CA PHE A 310 -3.09 1.87 28.20
C PHE A 310 -2.18 3.11 28.30
N ASP A 311 -2.74 4.28 28.59
CA ASP A 311 -1.99 5.54 28.80
C ASP A 311 -0.94 5.38 29.91
N GLU A 312 -1.32 4.81 31.06
CA GLU A 312 -0.40 4.52 32.17
C GLU A 312 0.75 3.60 31.73
N LYS A 313 0.44 2.53 30.97
CA LYS A 313 1.43 1.58 30.51
C LYS A 313 2.37 2.16 29.46
N VAL A 314 1.86 3.02 28.58
CA VAL A 314 2.61 3.71 27.52
C VAL A 314 3.52 4.80 28.10
N SER A 315 3.07 5.47 29.16
CA SER A 315 3.83 6.53 29.85
C SER A 315 5.08 6.01 30.57
N VAL A 316 5.14 4.71 30.88
CA VAL A 316 6.36 4.07 31.38
C VAL A 316 7.40 4.07 30.26
N ALA A 317 8.57 4.64 30.57
CA ALA A 317 9.67 4.80 29.60
C ALA A 317 9.92 3.51 28.80
N PRO A 318 10.11 3.62 27.47
CA PRO A 318 10.36 2.47 26.62
C PRO A 318 11.56 1.68 27.11
N LEU A 319 11.47 0.35 27.05
CA LEU A 319 12.63 -0.53 27.17
C LEU A 319 13.66 -0.12 26.11
N LYS A 320 14.96 -0.22 26.41
CA LYS A 320 16.03 0.15 25.45
C LYS A 320 15.79 -0.53 24.09
N GLY A 321 15.53 0.27 23.05
CA GLY A 321 15.33 -0.16 21.65
C GLY A 321 13.92 0.10 21.10
N ASN A 322 13.71 -0.14 19.80
CA ASN A 322 12.42 0.05 19.10
C ASN A 322 11.38 -1.05 19.38
N LYS A 323 11.66 -1.96 20.31
CA LYS A 323 10.79 -3.12 20.59
C LYS A 323 9.63 -2.70 21.48
N VAL A 324 8.42 -2.92 20.98
CA VAL A 324 7.19 -2.73 21.74
C VAL A 324 6.98 -3.88 22.71
N ASP A 325 6.73 -3.55 23.98
CA ASP A 325 6.42 -4.50 25.05
C ASP A 325 5.14 -5.31 24.75
N LYS A 326 5.17 -6.61 25.09
CA LYS A 326 4.06 -7.52 24.81
C LYS A 326 2.77 -7.08 25.49
N ALA A 327 2.84 -6.58 26.74
CA ALA A 327 1.64 -6.16 27.46
C ALA A 327 1.01 -4.91 26.83
N LYS A 328 1.81 -3.99 26.25
CA LYS A 328 1.28 -2.86 25.46
C LYS A 328 0.52 -3.37 24.22
N LYS A 329 1.07 -4.36 23.50
CA LYS A 329 0.41 -4.98 22.34
C LYS A 329 -0.88 -5.67 22.72
N ASP A 330 -0.89 -6.43 23.82
CA ASP A 330 -2.07 -7.15 24.29
C ASP A 330 -3.21 -6.20 24.69
N LEU A 331 -2.89 -5.09 25.38
CA LEU A 331 -3.87 -4.04 25.69
C LEU A 331 -4.44 -3.39 24.43
N PHE A 332 -3.57 -3.00 23.49
CA PHE A 332 -4.01 -2.39 22.24
C PHE A 332 -4.87 -3.35 21.43
N LYS A 333 -4.43 -4.61 21.28
CA LYS A 333 -5.19 -5.68 20.62
C LYS A 333 -6.55 -5.91 21.25
N LYS A 334 -6.66 -5.88 22.58
CA LYS A 334 -7.95 -5.98 23.28
C LYS A 334 -8.88 -4.82 22.91
N MET A 335 -8.38 -3.59 22.90
CA MET A 335 -9.18 -2.40 22.55
C MET A 335 -9.62 -2.42 21.07
N THR A 336 -8.75 -2.84 20.16
CA THR A 336 -9.03 -2.86 18.72
C THR A 336 -9.66 -4.16 18.23
N ALA A 337 -9.92 -5.14 19.10
CA ALA A 337 -10.46 -6.45 18.72
C ALA A 337 -11.79 -6.36 17.96
N ARG A 338 -12.61 -5.33 18.26
CA ARG A 338 -13.89 -5.09 17.60
C ARG A 338 -13.77 -4.48 16.21
N LEU A 339 -12.59 -3.98 15.82
CA LEU A 339 -12.35 -3.46 14.48
C LEU A 339 -12.15 -4.59 13.46
N VAL A 340 -11.52 -5.68 13.91
CA VAL A 340 -11.09 -6.80 13.07
C VAL A 340 -12.26 -7.41 12.29
N GLY A 341 -12.16 -7.36 10.95
CA GLY A 341 -13.07 -8.08 10.05
C GLY A 341 -14.48 -7.51 9.96
N ARG A 342 -14.69 -6.24 10.35
CA ARG A 342 -15.98 -5.55 10.15
C ARG A 342 -15.91 -4.66 8.91
N SER A 343 -16.87 -4.80 7.99
CA SER A 343 -16.95 -3.93 6.82
C SER A 343 -17.22 -2.47 7.20
N VAL A 344 -16.78 -1.52 6.37
CA VAL A 344 -16.94 -0.05 6.57
C VAL A 344 -18.39 0.34 6.89
N ASN A 345 -19.35 -0.34 6.25
CA ASN A 345 -20.78 -0.11 6.45
C ASN A 345 -21.31 -0.49 7.84
N GLN A 346 -20.63 -1.39 8.57
CA GLN A 346 -21.08 -1.86 9.89
C GLN A 346 -20.64 -0.97 11.06
N MET A 347 -19.70 -0.03 10.86
CA MET A 347 -19.24 0.88 11.92
C MET A 347 -19.80 2.30 11.86
N PHE A 348 -20.13 2.80 10.66
CA PHE A 348 -20.71 4.14 10.47
C PHE A 348 -22.24 4.15 10.33
N SER A 349 -22.86 2.97 10.19
CA SER A 349 -24.28 2.85 10.50
C SER A 349 -24.43 3.09 12.00
N ARG A 350 -25.02 4.23 12.41
CA ARG A 350 -25.61 4.34 13.75
C ARG A 350 -26.35 3.03 14.00
N GLN A 351 -26.04 2.32 15.09
CA GLN A 351 -26.92 1.26 15.56
C GLN A 351 -28.28 1.91 15.78
N ILE A 352 -29.17 1.79 14.79
CA ILE A 352 -30.59 1.94 15.05
C ILE A 352 -30.92 0.67 15.83
N GLU A 353 -30.82 0.75 17.16
CA GLU A 353 -31.55 -0.17 18.02
C GLU A 353 -33.02 0.05 17.68
N ILE A 354 -33.56 -0.76 16.75
CA ILE A 354 -34.99 -0.77 16.51
C ILE A 354 -35.61 -1.48 17.71
N LEU A 355 -35.81 -0.72 18.79
CA LEU A 355 -36.59 -1.14 19.95
C LEU A 355 -38.00 -1.48 19.46
N ASN A 356 -38.33 -2.76 19.52
CA ASN A 356 -39.64 -3.36 19.25
C ASN A 356 -40.15 -3.18 17.80
N LEU A 357 -39.57 -3.92 16.86
CA LEU A 357 -40.35 -4.29 15.67
C LEU A 357 -41.33 -5.41 16.05
N PRO A 358 -42.61 -5.29 15.66
CA PRO A 358 -43.55 -6.40 15.72
C PRO A 358 -42.98 -7.61 14.96
N PRO A 359 -43.16 -8.85 15.44
CA PRO A 359 -42.68 -10.03 14.74
C PRO A 359 -43.24 -10.06 13.32
N MET A 360 -42.33 -10.18 12.35
CA MET A 360 -42.67 -10.30 10.94
C MET A 360 -43.58 -11.52 10.77
N GLN A 361 -44.79 -11.32 10.24
CA GLN A 361 -45.71 -12.42 9.98
C GLN A 361 -45.07 -13.37 8.97
N THR A 362 -44.65 -14.53 9.45
CA THR A 362 -44.17 -15.63 8.61
C THR A 362 -45.32 -16.05 7.72
N ARG A 363 -45.21 -15.76 6.42
CA ARG A 363 -46.15 -16.26 5.42
C ARG A 363 -46.02 -17.78 5.42
N ALA A 364 -47.11 -18.48 5.74
CA ALA A 364 -47.13 -19.94 5.80
C ALA A 364 -46.59 -20.54 4.48
N PRO A 365 -45.83 -21.65 4.53
CA PRO A 365 -45.33 -22.29 3.33
C PRO A 365 -46.51 -22.74 2.47
N LYS A 366 -46.53 -22.35 1.19
CA LYS A 366 -47.50 -22.88 0.24
C LYS A 366 -47.24 -24.38 0.04
N PRO A 367 -48.28 -25.23 0.03
CA PRO A 367 -48.10 -26.65 -0.22
C PRO A 367 -47.63 -26.87 -1.66
N ASN A 368 -46.61 -27.72 -1.77
CA ASN A 368 -46.00 -28.19 -3.01
C ASN A 368 -47.11 -28.81 -3.89
N THR A 369 -47.40 -28.20 -5.03
CA THR A 369 -48.32 -28.77 -6.04
C THR A 369 -47.47 -29.08 -7.26
N ASP A 370 -47.34 -30.38 -7.52
CA ASP A 370 -46.56 -30.95 -8.62
C ASP A 370 -46.99 -30.33 -9.96
N ILE A 371 -45.99 -29.89 -10.72
CA ILE A 371 -46.12 -29.25 -12.04
C ILE A 371 -46.26 -30.36 -13.09
N VAL A 372 -47.36 -31.10 -13.07
CA VAL A 372 -47.84 -31.87 -14.23
C VAL A 372 -49.36 -32.02 -14.07
N ASP A 373 -50.10 -31.70 -15.12
CA ASP A 373 -51.57 -31.67 -15.21
C ASP A 373 -52.26 -30.47 -14.52
N ILE A 374 -52.44 -29.39 -15.29
CA ILE A 374 -53.76 -28.83 -15.68
C ILE A 374 -53.48 -27.88 -16.85
N THR A 375 -53.35 -28.46 -18.04
CA THR A 375 -53.75 -27.82 -19.28
C THR A 375 -55.27 -27.71 -19.26
N GLN A 376 -55.82 -26.58 -18.79
CA GLN A 376 -57.11 -26.02 -19.22
C GLN A 376 -57.37 -24.69 -18.49
N ASN A 377 -57.52 -23.61 -19.28
CA ASN A 377 -58.09 -22.33 -18.89
C ASN A 377 -57.32 -21.41 -17.94
N SER A 378 -56.01 -21.22 -18.14
CA SER A 378 -55.34 -19.98 -17.71
C SER A 378 -55.67 -18.89 -18.73
N GLY A 379 -56.52 -17.92 -18.37
CA GLY A 379 -57.04 -16.82 -19.22
C GLY A 379 -56.01 -15.83 -19.82
N ILE A 380 -54.80 -16.29 -20.11
CA ILE A 380 -53.69 -15.57 -20.76
C ILE A 380 -54.04 -15.12 -22.18
N THR A 381 -54.97 -15.80 -22.87
CA THR A 381 -55.42 -15.42 -24.22
C THR A 381 -56.35 -14.21 -24.25
N GLN A 382 -56.82 -13.71 -23.09
CA GLN A 382 -57.59 -12.45 -23.02
C GLN A 382 -56.73 -11.20 -22.89
N LEU A 383 -55.42 -11.33 -22.62
CA LEU A 383 -54.51 -10.20 -22.43
C LEU A 383 -53.97 -9.59 -23.73
N PHE A 384 -54.28 -10.18 -24.90
CA PHE A 384 -53.75 -9.74 -26.21
C PHE A 384 -54.85 -9.40 -27.24
N ARG A 385 -56.08 -9.12 -26.81
CA ARG A 385 -57.11 -8.60 -27.72
C ARG A 385 -57.04 -7.07 -27.76
N THR A 386 -56.59 -6.54 -28.90
CA THR A 386 -56.73 -5.14 -29.30
C THR A 386 -58.19 -4.82 -29.60
N GLU A 387 -58.80 -3.93 -28.83
CA GLU A 387 -60.08 -3.32 -29.19
C GLU A 387 -59.88 -2.30 -30.32
N LYS A 388 -60.82 -2.28 -31.25
CA LYS A 388 -60.93 -1.33 -32.37
C LYS A 388 -62.01 -0.30 -32.04
#